data_AF-A0A239FZB6-F1
#
_entry.id   AF-A0A239FZB6-F1
#
_cell.length_a   1.000
_cell.length_b   1.000
_cell.length_c   1.000
_cell.angle_alpha   90.00
_cell.angle_beta   90.00
_cell.angle_gamma   90.00
#
_symmetry.space_group_name_H-M   'P 1'
#
loop_
_entity.id
_entity.type
_entity.pdbx_description
1 polymer ?
#
loop_
_entity_poly.entity_id
_entity_poly.type
_entity_poly.pdbx_seq_one_letter_code
_entity_poly.pdbx_strand_id
1 'polypeptide(L)'
;MKAWIAGAALALAAAPGAASAQDGAKLDCISGAASPELKAALGTAMAGSADKAGYDSLFGRFSEVVDSCAAEHGIGDEFKAEYFNYGLARIARDWLTGEIAKASLSTGPVDKALDFGIDGTNPDLANDMNEDQIMAIVAAYQEAGVDVEAVDQAVWEKVGAYAAATSLYWSNRRKLTP
;
A
#
# COMPACT_ATOMS: atom_id res chain seq x y z
N MET A 1 -13.05 -64.34 14.33
CA MET A 1 -13.46 -62.94 14.11
C MET A 1 -12.37 -62.04 14.68
N LYS A 2 -11.57 -61.38 13.83
CA LYS A 2 -10.52 -60.42 14.25
C LYS A 2 -10.99 -59.04 13.77
N ALA A 3 -11.38 -58.20 14.73
CA ALA A 3 -11.89 -56.86 14.50
C ALA A 3 -10.77 -55.90 14.11
N TRP A 4 -11.10 -55.03 13.17
CA TRP A 4 -10.26 -54.03 12.55
C TRP A 4 -10.08 -52.84 13.51
N ILE A 5 -8.84 -52.36 13.70
CA ILE A 5 -8.58 -51.09 14.37
C ILE A 5 -8.72 -49.99 13.32
N ALA A 6 -9.81 -49.24 13.39
CA ALA A 6 -10.01 -48.02 12.61
C ALA A 6 -9.14 -46.90 13.21
N GLY A 7 -8.11 -46.48 12.47
CA GLY A 7 -7.34 -45.30 12.80
C GLY A 7 -8.17 -44.05 12.56
N ALA A 8 -8.44 -43.28 13.62
CA ALA A 8 -9.07 -41.98 13.52
C ALA A 8 -8.08 -40.99 12.90
N ALA A 9 -8.29 -40.64 11.64
CA ALA A 9 -7.65 -39.49 11.02
C ALA A 9 -8.25 -38.21 11.62
N LEU A 10 -7.49 -37.55 12.50
CA LEU A 10 -7.79 -36.19 12.97
C LEU A 10 -7.61 -35.25 11.78
N ALA A 11 -8.70 -34.93 11.09
CA ALA A 11 -8.75 -33.82 10.17
C ALA A 11 -8.56 -32.52 10.97
N LEU A 12 -7.39 -31.89 10.84
CA LEU A 12 -7.21 -30.51 11.30
C LEU A 12 -8.15 -29.63 10.46
N ALA A 13 -9.25 -29.20 11.07
CA ALA A 13 -10.03 -28.09 10.57
C ALA A 13 -9.13 -26.84 10.62
N ALA A 14 -8.61 -26.41 9.45
CA ALA A 14 -7.92 -25.14 9.32
C ALA A 14 -8.91 -24.02 9.69
N ALA A 15 -8.70 -23.39 10.85
CA ALA A 15 -9.51 -22.27 11.27
C ALA A 15 -9.27 -21.08 10.31
N PRO A 16 -10.32 -20.45 9.75
CA PRO A 16 -10.18 -19.34 8.80
C PRO A 16 -9.30 -18.17 9.29
N GLY A 17 -9.19 -17.99 10.62
CA GLY A 17 -8.39 -16.94 11.22
C GLY A 17 -6.87 -17.12 11.09
N ALA A 18 -6.37 -18.34 10.91
CA ALA A 18 -4.93 -18.57 10.74
C ALA A 18 -4.44 -18.09 9.37
N ALA A 19 -5.25 -18.26 8.32
CA ALA A 19 -4.94 -17.79 6.97
C ALA A 19 -4.93 -16.26 6.89
N SER A 20 -5.95 -15.58 7.44
CA SER A 20 -6.00 -14.10 7.42
C SER A 20 -4.88 -13.45 8.24
N ALA A 21 -4.44 -14.08 9.33
CA ALA A 21 -3.29 -13.58 10.11
C ALA A 21 -1.96 -13.79 9.37
N GLN A 22 -1.81 -14.90 8.64
CA GLN A 22 -0.64 -15.14 7.79
C GLN A 22 -0.57 -14.18 6.60
N ASP A 23 -1.71 -13.86 5.98
CA ASP A 23 -1.80 -12.86 4.92
C ASP A 23 -1.43 -11.45 5.44
N GLY A 24 -1.86 -11.12 6.67
CA GLY A 24 -1.46 -9.89 7.35
C GLY A 24 0.06 -9.81 7.56
N ALA A 25 0.67 -10.82 8.18
CA ALA A 25 2.11 -10.86 8.43
C ALA A 25 2.93 -10.77 7.14
N LYS A 26 2.51 -11.49 6.10
CA LYS A 26 3.11 -11.43 4.75
C LYS A 26 3.10 -10.01 4.19
N LEU A 27 1.97 -9.32 4.25
CA LEU A 27 1.85 -7.97 3.72
C LEU A 27 2.57 -6.94 4.60
N ASP A 28 2.64 -7.15 5.91
CA ASP A 28 3.30 -6.21 6.82
C ASP A 28 4.84 -6.32 6.77
N CYS A 29 5.41 -7.47 6.38
CA CYS A 29 6.85 -7.73 6.41
C CYS A 29 7.71 -6.62 5.79
N ILE A 30 7.43 -6.21 4.54
CA ILE A 30 8.24 -5.20 3.84
C ILE A 30 8.29 -3.89 4.65
N SER A 31 7.12 -3.44 5.11
CA SER A 31 7.02 -2.23 5.91
C SER A 31 7.65 -2.41 7.31
N GLY A 32 7.66 -3.61 7.88
CA GLY A 32 8.32 -3.88 9.15
C GLY A 32 9.84 -3.92 9.04
N ALA A 33 10.36 -4.54 7.98
CA ALA A 33 11.78 -4.78 7.74
C ALA A 33 12.53 -3.56 7.18
N ALA A 34 11.86 -2.69 6.42
CA ALA A 34 12.47 -1.47 5.91
C ALA A 34 12.85 -0.50 7.05
N SER A 35 14.10 -0.02 7.03
CA SER A 35 14.58 0.95 8.02
C SER A 35 13.83 2.29 7.92
N PRO A 36 13.75 3.10 8.99
CA PRO A 36 13.14 4.43 8.94
C PRO A 36 13.74 5.32 7.84
N GLU A 37 15.06 5.25 7.64
CA GLU A 37 15.77 6.03 6.63
C GLU A 37 15.40 5.58 5.21
N LEU A 38 15.30 4.26 5.00
CA LEU A 38 14.87 3.70 3.72
C LEU A 38 13.43 4.12 3.40
N LYS A 39 12.51 4.05 4.38
CA LYS A 39 11.12 4.50 4.21
C LYS A 39 11.02 5.98 3.86
N ALA A 40 11.77 6.83 4.57
CA ALA A 40 11.79 8.27 4.30
C ALA A 40 12.33 8.58 2.90
N ALA A 41 13.41 7.90 2.49
CA ALA A 41 13.97 8.05 1.15
C ALA A 41 12.99 7.59 0.06
N LEU A 42 12.32 6.45 0.25
CA LEU A 42 11.29 5.94 -0.68
C LEU A 42 10.10 6.90 -0.78
N GLY A 43 9.56 7.37 0.34
CA GLY A 43 8.45 8.33 0.35
C GLY A 43 8.80 9.63 -0.37
N THR A 44 9.98 10.17 -0.08
CA THR A 44 10.52 11.38 -0.74
C THR A 44 10.68 11.19 -2.25
N ALA A 45 11.25 10.05 -2.67
CA ALA A 45 11.45 9.70 -4.06
C ALA A 45 10.12 9.53 -4.82
N MET A 46 9.11 8.93 -4.18
CA MET A 46 7.76 8.77 -4.74
C MET A 46 6.98 10.09 -4.84
N ALA A 47 7.35 11.11 -4.06
CA ALA A 47 6.84 12.47 -4.19
C ALA A 47 7.54 13.29 -5.30
N GLY A 48 8.39 12.66 -6.13
CA GLY A 48 8.97 13.27 -7.33
C GLY A 48 10.28 14.04 -7.14
N SER A 49 10.98 13.82 -6.01
CA SER A 49 12.14 14.66 -5.62
C SER A 49 13.52 14.00 -5.73
N ALA A 50 13.64 12.79 -6.29
CA ALA A 50 14.94 12.12 -6.44
C ALA A 50 15.50 12.23 -7.88
N ASP A 51 16.82 12.21 -8.02
CA ASP A 51 17.48 12.07 -9.33
C ASP A 51 17.61 10.59 -9.74
N LYS A 52 17.82 10.34 -11.03
CA LYS A 52 17.84 8.98 -11.62
C LYS A 52 18.85 8.04 -10.98
N ALA A 53 20.05 8.52 -10.63
CA ALA A 53 21.09 7.68 -10.03
C ALA A 53 20.75 7.33 -8.57
N GLY A 54 20.13 8.27 -7.85
CA GLY A 54 19.57 8.04 -6.52
C GLY A 54 18.46 6.99 -6.54
N TYR A 55 17.61 6.98 -7.58
CA TYR A 55 16.55 5.98 -7.73
C TYR A 55 17.08 4.54 -7.84
N ASP A 56 18.07 4.28 -8.71
CA ASP A 56 18.57 2.91 -8.94
C ASP A 56 19.15 2.30 -7.65
N SER A 57 19.96 3.08 -6.91
CA SER A 57 20.53 2.62 -5.63
C SER A 57 19.46 2.43 -4.56
N LEU A 58 18.49 3.34 -4.48
CA LEU A 58 17.39 3.28 -3.54
C LEU A 58 16.50 2.04 -3.79
N PHE A 59 16.12 1.81 -5.04
CA PHE A 59 15.32 0.66 -5.42
C PHE A 59 16.08 -0.65 -5.25
N GLY A 60 17.39 -0.69 -5.47
CA GLY A 60 18.21 -1.87 -5.16
C GLY A 60 18.14 -2.25 -3.69
N ARG A 61 18.34 -1.29 -2.78
CA ARG A 61 18.20 -1.52 -1.32
C ARG A 61 16.79 -1.95 -0.92
N PHE A 62 15.78 -1.40 -1.59
CA PHE A 62 14.40 -1.79 -1.36
C PHE A 62 14.10 -3.20 -1.87
N SER A 63 14.63 -3.58 -3.04
CA SER A 63 14.54 -4.93 -3.59
C SER A 63 15.13 -5.97 -2.64
N GLU A 64 16.25 -5.69 -1.98
CA GLU A 64 16.83 -6.61 -0.98
C GLU A 64 15.85 -6.91 0.17
N VAL A 65 15.13 -5.88 0.66
CA VAL A 65 14.08 -6.06 1.69
C VAL A 65 12.93 -6.89 1.15
N VAL A 66 12.47 -6.58 -0.07
CA VAL A 66 11.38 -7.31 -0.73
C VAL A 66 11.74 -8.77 -0.94
N ASP A 67 12.95 -9.07 -1.42
CA ASP A 67 13.43 -10.43 -1.67
C ASP A 67 13.55 -11.23 -0.37
N SER A 68 14.03 -10.61 0.71
CA SER A 68 14.09 -11.25 2.03
C SER A 68 12.69 -11.62 2.54
N CYS A 69 11.74 -10.67 2.48
CA CYS A 69 10.36 -10.92 2.89
C CYS A 69 9.65 -11.92 1.97
N ALA A 70 9.93 -11.88 0.67
CA ALA A 70 9.39 -12.81 -0.31
C ALA A 70 9.82 -14.24 -0.01
N ALA A 71 11.10 -14.45 0.31
CA ALA A 71 11.64 -15.74 0.70
C ALA A 71 11.05 -16.23 2.04
N GLU A 72 10.91 -15.34 3.03
CA GLU A 72 10.33 -15.68 4.35
C GLU A 72 8.87 -16.14 4.26
N HIS A 73 8.07 -15.48 3.41
CA HIS A 73 6.64 -15.74 3.30
C HIS A 73 6.24 -16.60 2.08
N GLY A 74 7.21 -17.16 1.36
CA GLY A 74 6.97 -18.05 0.23
C GLY A 74 6.23 -17.37 -0.94
N ILE A 75 6.57 -16.11 -1.23
CA ILE A 75 6.04 -15.38 -2.40
C ILE A 75 6.64 -15.97 -3.67
N GLY A 76 5.80 -16.52 -4.53
CA GLY A 76 6.20 -17.02 -5.85
C GLY A 76 6.79 -15.93 -6.73
N ASP A 77 7.69 -16.30 -7.63
CA ASP A 77 8.35 -15.37 -8.55
C ASP A 77 7.33 -14.60 -9.42
N GLU A 78 6.19 -15.23 -9.73
CA GLU A 78 5.08 -14.64 -10.48
C GLU A 78 4.36 -13.49 -9.75
N PHE A 79 4.54 -13.36 -8.44
CA PHE A 79 3.95 -12.30 -7.62
C PHE A 79 4.97 -11.29 -7.09
N LYS A 80 6.26 -11.45 -7.42
CA LYS A 80 7.32 -10.57 -6.90
C LYS A 80 7.14 -9.12 -7.32
N ALA A 81 6.70 -8.88 -8.55
CA ALA A 81 6.46 -7.53 -9.05
C ALA A 81 5.31 -6.84 -8.27
N GLU A 82 4.21 -7.56 -8.06
CA GLU A 82 3.09 -7.10 -7.24
C GLU A 82 3.50 -6.87 -5.79
N TYR A 83 4.29 -7.77 -5.22
CA TYR A 83 4.75 -7.66 -3.82
C TYR A 83 5.69 -6.47 -3.63
N PHE A 84 6.61 -6.24 -4.56
CA PHE A 84 7.44 -5.06 -4.61
C PHE A 84 6.59 -3.78 -4.68
N ASN A 85 5.68 -3.70 -5.66
CA ASN A 85 4.83 -2.53 -5.87
C ASN A 85 3.90 -2.28 -4.68
N TYR A 86 3.35 -3.33 -4.07
CA TYR A 86 2.56 -3.24 -2.85
C TYR A 86 3.37 -2.63 -1.71
N GLY A 87 4.58 -3.14 -1.46
CA GLY A 87 5.44 -2.63 -0.39
C GLY A 87 5.85 -1.17 -0.61
N LEU A 88 6.20 -0.81 -1.85
CA LEU A 88 6.54 0.55 -2.22
C LEU A 88 5.36 1.49 -1.99
N ALA A 89 4.18 1.12 -2.50
CA ALA A 89 2.95 1.88 -2.36
C ALA A 89 2.55 2.03 -0.88
N ARG A 90 2.68 0.98 -0.07
CA ARG A 90 2.40 1.03 1.37
C ARG A 90 3.31 2.04 2.08
N ILE A 91 4.62 1.94 1.88
CA ILE A 91 5.59 2.85 2.50
C ILE A 91 5.35 4.30 2.06
N ALA A 92 5.12 4.52 0.77
CA ALA A 92 4.84 5.85 0.24
C ALA A 92 3.55 6.43 0.83
N ARG A 93 2.47 5.64 0.89
CA ARG A 93 1.19 6.03 1.48
C ARG A 93 1.33 6.42 2.96
N ASP A 94 2.03 5.61 3.74
CA ASP A 94 2.25 5.88 5.17
C ASP A 94 3.07 7.16 5.38
N TRP A 95 4.13 7.36 4.57
CA TRP A 95 4.94 8.57 4.61
C TRP A 95 4.15 9.83 4.19
N LEU A 96 3.40 9.76 3.08
CA LEU A 96 2.57 10.86 2.58
C LEU A 96 1.46 11.24 3.56
N THR A 97 0.90 10.26 4.28
CA THR A 97 -0.05 10.54 5.37
C THR A 97 0.58 11.46 6.42
N GLY A 98 1.84 11.19 6.81
CA GLY A 98 2.58 12.04 7.73
C GLY A 98 2.89 13.42 7.16
N GLU A 99 3.29 13.52 5.89
CA GLU A 99 3.58 14.82 5.27
C GLU A 99 2.35 15.70 5.06
N ILE A 100 1.21 15.10 4.67
CA ILE A 100 -0.08 15.80 4.53
C ILE A 100 -0.55 16.30 5.91
N ALA A 101 -0.36 15.50 6.96
CA ALA A 101 -0.70 15.89 8.33
C ALA A 101 0.09 17.11 8.83
N LYS A 102 1.33 17.32 8.36
CA LYS A 102 2.11 18.54 8.70
C LYS A 102 1.46 19.82 8.19
N ALA A 103 0.64 19.73 7.13
CA ALA A 103 -0.17 20.83 6.62
C ALA A 103 -1.55 20.91 7.28
N SER A 104 -1.78 20.21 8.40
CA SER A 104 -3.06 20.12 9.10
C SER A 104 -4.21 19.54 8.25
N LEU A 105 -3.88 18.76 7.22
CA LEU A 105 -4.83 18.02 6.41
C LEU A 105 -4.86 16.54 6.82
N SER A 106 -5.94 15.84 6.47
CA SER A 106 -6.03 14.38 6.59
C SER A 106 -6.18 13.74 5.22
N THR A 107 -5.89 12.44 5.11
CA THR A 107 -6.06 11.68 3.87
C THR A 107 -7.47 11.08 3.71
N GLY A 108 -8.29 11.12 4.76
CA GLY A 108 -9.66 10.59 4.76
C GLY A 108 -10.57 11.13 3.63
N PRO A 109 -10.53 12.44 3.30
CA PRO A 109 -11.25 12.97 2.14
C PRO A 109 -10.88 12.30 0.82
N VAL A 110 -9.60 11.98 0.60
CA VAL A 110 -9.14 11.27 -0.60
C VAL A 110 -9.68 9.85 -0.63
N ASP A 111 -9.54 9.12 0.49
CA ASP A 111 -10.03 7.74 0.61
C ASP A 111 -11.54 7.67 0.36
N LYS A 112 -12.30 8.65 0.87
CA LYS A 112 -13.75 8.77 0.61
C LYS A 112 -14.06 9.12 -0.85
N ALA A 113 -13.40 10.13 -1.41
CA ALA A 113 -13.69 10.64 -2.75
C ALA A 113 -13.45 9.58 -3.84
N LEU A 114 -12.40 8.78 -3.67
CA LEU A 114 -12.00 7.76 -4.63
C LEU A 114 -12.48 6.36 -4.22
N ASP A 115 -13.27 6.25 -3.15
CA ASP A 115 -13.78 4.98 -2.62
C ASP A 115 -12.64 3.94 -2.47
N PHE A 116 -11.57 4.35 -1.79
CA PHE A 116 -10.46 3.48 -1.45
C PHE A 116 -10.81 2.63 -0.22
N GLY A 117 -10.53 1.33 -0.29
CA GLY A 117 -10.82 0.41 0.80
C GLY A 117 -10.83 -1.04 0.37
N ILE A 118 -11.03 -1.95 1.34
CA ILE A 118 -11.10 -3.38 1.05
C ILE A 118 -12.24 -3.71 0.06
N ASP A 119 -13.40 -3.10 0.28
CA ASP A 119 -14.62 -3.28 -0.53
C ASP A 119 -14.84 -2.14 -1.54
N GLY A 120 -13.98 -1.12 -1.53
CA GLY A 120 -14.14 0.07 -2.38
C GLY A 120 -13.79 -0.20 -3.85
N THR A 121 -14.17 0.69 -4.75
CA THR A 121 -13.86 0.57 -6.19
C THR A 121 -12.34 0.53 -6.44
N ASN A 122 -11.56 1.32 -5.70
CA ASN A 122 -10.11 1.48 -5.87
C ASN A 122 -9.73 1.76 -7.34
N PRO A 123 -10.07 2.95 -7.88
CA PRO A 123 -9.81 3.28 -9.27
C PRO A 123 -8.31 3.17 -9.59
N ASP A 124 -7.99 2.70 -10.79
CA ASP A 124 -6.61 2.69 -11.31
C ASP A 124 -6.20 4.10 -11.70
N LEU A 125 -5.12 4.60 -11.07
CA LEU A 125 -4.56 5.93 -11.28
C LEU A 125 -3.16 5.88 -11.90
N ALA A 126 -2.78 4.76 -12.54
CA ALA A 126 -1.45 4.60 -13.12
C ALA A 126 -1.11 5.58 -14.26
N ASN A 127 -2.12 6.19 -14.90
CA ASN A 127 -1.96 7.11 -16.04
C ASN A 127 -2.52 8.52 -15.75
N ASP A 128 -2.32 9.01 -14.52
CA ASP A 128 -2.85 10.26 -13.98
C ASP A 128 -4.32 10.22 -13.54
N MET A 129 -4.68 11.14 -12.64
CA MET A 129 -6.06 11.40 -12.25
C MET A 129 -6.74 12.27 -13.30
N ASN A 130 -7.97 11.93 -13.67
CA ASN A 130 -8.79 12.78 -14.52
C ASN A 130 -9.40 13.95 -13.73
N GLU A 131 -9.97 14.92 -14.45
CA GLU A 131 -10.56 16.12 -13.85
C GLU A 131 -11.69 15.79 -12.86
N ASP A 132 -12.55 14.82 -13.17
CA ASP A 132 -13.64 14.42 -12.27
C ASP A 132 -13.11 13.88 -10.93
N GLN A 133 -12.05 13.08 -10.97
CA GLN A 133 -11.38 12.55 -9.77
C GLN A 133 -10.73 13.67 -8.95
N ILE A 134 -10.06 14.62 -9.62
CA ILE A 134 -9.46 15.78 -8.96
C ILE A 134 -10.55 16.61 -8.27
N MET A 135 -11.63 16.92 -8.99
CA MET A 135 -12.74 17.71 -8.46
C MET A 135 -13.47 16.99 -7.31
N ALA A 136 -13.59 15.67 -7.36
CA ALA A 136 -14.16 14.87 -6.27
C ALA A 136 -13.30 14.98 -4.99
N ILE A 137 -11.97 14.94 -5.11
CA ILE A 137 -11.06 15.11 -3.98
C ILE A 137 -11.19 16.53 -3.40
N VAL A 138 -11.17 17.56 -4.25
CA VAL A 138 -11.32 18.96 -3.82
C VAL A 138 -12.65 19.16 -3.08
N ALA A 139 -13.75 18.65 -3.63
CA ALA A 139 -15.06 18.71 -2.99
C ALA A 139 -15.07 17.99 -1.64
N ALA A 140 -14.43 16.81 -1.53
CA ALA A 140 -14.35 16.08 -0.27
C ALA A 140 -13.55 16.85 0.81
N TYR A 141 -12.50 17.59 0.42
CA TYR A 141 -11.79 18.48 1.35
C TYR A 141 -12.65 19.67 1.77
N GLN A 142 -13.39 20.29 0.85
CA GLN A 142 -14.36 21.35 1.18
C GLN A 142 -15.44 20.87 2.15
N GLU A 143 -16.00 19.67 1.92
CA GLU A 143 -16.96 19.02 2.82
C GLU A 143 -16.37 18.76 4.21
N ALA A 144 -15.06 18.49 4.27
CA ALA A 144 -14.32 18.34 5.53
C ALA A 144 -13.98 19.68 6.20
N GLY A 145 -14.42 20.81 5.64
CA GLY A 145 -14.22 22.15 6.19
C GLY A 145 -12.85 22.78 5.86
N VAL A 146 -12.14 22.24 4.87
CA VAL A 146 -10.85 22.79 4.43
C VAL A 146 -11.08 23.95 3.46
N ASP A 147 -10.40 25.06 3.69
CA ASP A 147 -10.28 26.15 2.72
C ASP A 147 -9.29 25.74 1.62
N VAL A 148 -9.82 25.12 0.57
CA VAL A 148 -9.02 24.53 -0.52
C VAL A 148 -8.23 25.57 -1.33
N GLU A 149 -8.67 26.83 -1.33
CA GLU A 149 -7.97 27.93 -2.03
C GLU A 149 -6.72 28.38 -1.25
N ALA A 150 -6.72 28.18 0.07
CA ALA A 150 -5.58 28.47 0.95
C ALA A 150 -4.55 27.33 1.04
N VAL A 151 -4.83 26.16 0.45
CA VAL A 151 -3.90 25.02 0.46
C VAL A 151 -2.81 25.21 -0.59
N ASP A 152 -1.56 25.21 -0.14
CA ASP A 152 -0.39 25.32 -1.02
C ASP A 152 -0.36 24.22 -2.10
N GLN A 153 0.08 24.57 -3.31
CA GLN A 153 0.22 23.63 -4.43
C GLN A 153 1.11 22.42 -4.07
N ALA A 154 2.20 22.64 -3.33
CA ALA A 154 3.09 21.56 -2.90
C ALA A 154 2.43 20.60 -1.89
N VAL A 155 1.31 20.98 -1.27
CA VAL A 155 0.49 20.09 -0.44
C VAL A 155 -0.48 19.32 -1.33
N TRP A 156 -1.09 19.97 -2.33
CA TRP A 156 -1.91 19.29 -3.35
C TRP A 156 -1.16 18.21 -4.12
N GLU A 157 0.11 18.44 -4.47
CA GLU A 157 0.96 17.43 -5.10
C GLU A 157 1.12 16.18 -4.22
N LYS A 158 1.24 16.35 -2.89
CA LYS A 158 1.30 15.23 -1.95
C LYS A 158 -0.03 14.50 -1.83
N VAL A 159 -1.14 15.24 -1.85
CA VAL A 159 -2.50 14.66 -1.89
C VAL A 159 -2.67 13.79 -3.14
N GLY A 160 -2.23 14.27 -4.31
CA GLY A 160 -2.26 13.50 -5.55
C GLY A 160 -1.33 12.28 -5.52
N ALA A 161 -0.11 12.43 -5.01
CA ALA A 161 0.81 11.31 -4.82
C ALA A 161 0.22 10.25 -3.86
N TYR A 162 -0.51 10.67 -2.82
CA TYR A 162 -1.17 9.76 -1.89
C TYR A 162 -2.29 8.98 -2.59
N ALA A 163 -3.08 9.65 -3.44
CA ALA A 163 -4.12 8.99 -4.23
C ALA A 163 -3.50 7.91 -5.15
N ALA A 164 -2.46 8.26 -5.90
CA ALA A 164 -1.75 7.32 -6.78
C ALA A 164 -1.15 6.14 -6.01
N ALA A 165 -0.46 6.39 -4.90
CA ALA A 165 0.08 5.34 -4.05
C ALA A 165 -1.03 4.45 -3.48
N THR A 166 -2.18 5.01 -3.09
CA THR A 166 -3.30 4.24 -2.54
C THR A 166 -3.97 3.36 -3.60
N SER A 167 -4.08 3.85 -4.84
CA SER A 167 -4.52 3.04 -6.00
C SER A 167 -3.60 1.84 -6.24
N LEU A 168 -2.28 2.06 -6.26
CA LEU A 168 -1.28 0.99 -6.40
C LEU A 168 -1.32 0.02 -5.21
N TYR A 169 -1.49 0.53 -4.00
CA TYR A 169 -1.58 -0.28 -2.79
C TYR A 169 -2.73 -1.29 -2.89
N TRP A 170 -3.95 -0.81 -3.18
CA TRP A 170 -5.12 -1.68 -3.22
C TRP A 170 -5.15 -2.61 -4.43
N SER A 171 -4.73 -2.15 -5.60
CA SER A 171 -4.65 -2.99 -6.81
C SER A 171 -3.67 -4.14 -6.65
N ASN A 172 -2.48 -3.90 -6.07
CA ASN A 172 -1.51 -4.98 -5.82
C ASN A 172 -1.93 -5.84 -4.63
N ARG A 173 -2.50 -5.27 -3.57
CA ARG A 173 -3.01 -6.05 -2.42
C ARG A 173 -4.02 -7.10 -2.88
N ARG A 174 -4.97 -6.73 -3.73
CA ARG A 174 -5.98 -7.65 -4.28
C ARG A 174 -5.38 -8.84 -5.04
N LYS A 175 -4.25 -8.64 -5.71
CA LYS A 175 -3.55 -9.71 -6.44
C LYS A 175 -2.76 -10.63 -5.52
N LEU A 176 -2.39 -10.15 -4.33
CA LEU A 176 -1.54 -10.86 -3.37
C LEU A 176 -2.33 -11.64 -2.32
N THR A 177 -3.63 -11.37 -2.20
CA THR A 177 -4.56 -12.07 -1.31
C THR A 177 -5.48 -13.00 -2.11
N PRO A 178 -5.76 -14.22 -1.63
CA PRO A 178 -6.69 -15.17 -2.26
C PRO A 178 -8.14 -14.64 -2.37
#